data_AF-A0A091BZG9-F1
#
_entry.id   AF-A0A091BZG9-F1
#
_cell.length_a   1.000
_cell.length_b   1.000
_cell.length_c   1.000
_cell.angle_alpha   90.00
_cell.angle_beta   90.00
_cell.angle_gamma   90.00
#
_symmetry.space_group_name_H-M   'P 1'
#
loop_
_entity.id
_entity.type
_entity.pdbx_description
1 polymer ?
#
loop_
_entity_poly.entity_id
_entity_poly.type
_entity_poly.pdbx_seq_one_letter_code
_entity_poly.pdbx_strand_id
1 'polypeptide(L)'
;MRFEALLVKKEAKQIHLIKQLIIAGGKMNIRDVRELLGLSKKSTDHYIDELIEAFKHFGDRCQITYDGAEVTFAKAHDFSLEEAERSFYLSSSKYQILMYLLEEQEINPVRLTQELKISESSLSRKIKDLNKILNEFGLRIWQGKMIGEESRIRYFYFQLLWYLGQGYEQSSPREVHVIESLQRGLNLDFMSEAKKRILLWLRVTKKTNHSTCSSI
;
A
#
# COMPACT_ATOMS: atom_id res chain seq x y z
N MET A 1 -11.21 0.43 -5.42
CA MET A 1 -10.63 0.94 -4.15
C MET A 1 -9.82 2.18 -4.47
N ARG A 2 -9.99 3.27 -3.72
CA ARG A 2 -9.14 4.47 -3.87
C ARG A 2 -7.87 4.29 -3.03
N PHE A 3 -6.79 3.80 -3.64
CA PHE A 3 -5.56 3.47 -2.92
C PHE A 3 -4.85 4.69 -2.33
N GLU A 4 -5.06 5.88 -2.89
CA GLU A 4 -4.55 7.12 -2.30
C GLU A 4 -5.06 7.35 -0.87
N ALA A 5 -6.21 6.77 -0.52
CA ALA A 5 -6.76 6.87 0.83
C ALA A 5 -5.95 6.07 1.87
N LEU A 6 -5.09 5.12 1.45
CA LEU A 6 -4.16 4.42 2.35
C LEU A 6 -3.04 5.33 2.83
N LEU A 7 -2.67 6.32 2.04
CA LEU A 7 -1.61 7.25 2.40
C LEU A 7 -2.04 8.18 3.53
N VAL A 8 -1.07 8.64 4.29
CA VAL A 8 -1.24 9.82 5.14
C VAL A 8 -1.02 11.08 4.32
N LYS A 9 -1.49 12.23 4.84
CA LYS A 9 -1.39 13.53 4.14
C LYS A 9 0.02 13.85 3.64
N LYS A 10 1.04 13.48 4.41
CA LYS A 10 2.46 13.69 4.05
C LYS A 10 2.84 12.92 2.77
N GLU A 11 2.65 11.60 2.77
CA GLU A 11 2.96 10.71 1.65
C GLU A 11 2.15 11.08 0.39
N ALA A 12 0.87 11.42 0.57
CA ALA A 12 0.01 11.86 -0.53
C ALA A 12 0.53 13.17 -1.18
N LYS A 13 0.97 14.13 -0.36
CA LYS A 13 1.64 15.34 -0.88
C LYS A 13 2.96 15.00 -1.58
N GLN A 14 3.68 13.97 -1.13
CA GLN A 14 5.02 13.63 -1.64
C GLN A 14 4.88 13.11 -3.06
N ILE A 15 3.97 12.15 -3.26
CA ILE A 15 3.58 11.66 -4.58
C ILE A 15 3.05 12.79 -5.46
N HIS A 16 2.25 13.71 -4.90
CA HIS A 16 1.74 14.85 -5.67
C HIS A 16 2.86 15.77 -6.18
N LEU A 17 3.85 16.09 -5.34
CA LEU A 17 5.01 16.88 -5.77
C LEU A 17 5.79 16.17 -6.89
N ILE A 18 6.00 14.86 -6.79
CA ILE A 18 6.67 14.08 -7.84
C ILE A 18 5.88 14.12 -9.15
N LYS A 19 4.55 13.98 -9.09
CA LYS A 19 3.69 14.12 -10.28
C LYS A 19 3.85 15.49 -10.94
N GLN A 20 3.89 16.56 -10.15
CA GLN A 20 4.07 17.91 -10.68
C GLN A 20 5.48 18.12 -11.25
N LEU A 21 6.52 17.61 -10.59
CA LEU A 21 7.89 17.63 -11.11
C LEU A 21 7.98 16.95 -12.47
N ILE A 22 7.37 15.78 -12.63
CA ILE A 22 7.34 15.06 -13.92
C ILE A 22 6.63 15.87 -14.99
N ILE A 23 5.47 16.46 -14.68
CA ILE A 23 4.71 17.32 -15.60
C ILE A 23 5.52 18.55 -16.01
N ALA A 24 6.30 19.11 -15.10
CA ALA A 24 7.17 20.27 -15.33
C ALA A 24 8.50 19.92 -16.04
N GLY A 25 8.66 18.70 -16.55
CA GLY A 25 9.90 18.28 -17.25
C GLY A 25 11.05 17.88 -16.31
N GLY A 26 10.72 17.52 -15.06
CA GLY A 26 11.67 17.05 -14.06
C GLY A 26 12.27 18.15 -13.19
N LYS A 27 11.84 19.41 -13.33
CA LYS A 27 12.44 20.55 -12.61
C LYS A 27 11.37 21.54 -12.17
N MET A 28 11.50 22.05 -10.94
CA MET A 28 10.63 23.11 -10.43
C MET A 28 11.43 24.06 -9.52
N ASN A 29 11.16 25.35 -9.64
CA ASN A 29 11.72 26.35 -8.73
C ASN A 29 11.09 26.19 -7.34
N ILE A 30 11.87 26.40 -6.28
CA ILE A 30 11.42 26.37 -4.90
C ILE A 30 10.23 27.29 -4.63
N ARG A 31 10.10 28.41 -5.35
CA ARG A 31 8.92 29.29 -5.25
C ARG A 31 7.63 28.55 -5.62
N ASP A 32 7.64 27.86 -6.76
CA ASP A 32 6.48 27.14 -7.28
C ASP A 32 6.19 25.91 -6.41
N VAL A 33 7.23 25.22 -5.93
CA VAL A 33 7.09 24.11 -4.97
C VAL A 33 6.44 24.58 -3.67
N ARG A 34 6.80 25.78 -3.17
CA ARG A 34 6.22 26.35 -1.94
C ARG A 34 4.76 26.73 -2.12
N GLU A 35 4.42 27.32 -3.27
CA GLU A 35 3.04 27.64 -3.63
C GLU A 35 2.19 26.36 -3.76
N LEU A 36 2.72 25.35 -4.44
CA LEU A 36 2.08 24.04 -4.59
C LEU A 36 1.80 23.36 -3.24
N LEU A 37 2.78 23.36 -2.34
CA LEU A 37 2.66 22.68 -1.05
C LEU A 37 1.91 23.50 0.01
N GLY A 38 1.83 24.82 -0.18
CA GLY A 38 1.27 25.78 0.76
C GLY A 38 2.06 25.87 2.08
N LEU A 39 3.40 25.80 2.01
CA LEU A 39 4.29 25.68 3.18
C LEU A 39 5.26 26.86 3.33
N SER A 40 5.73 27.08 4.57
CA SER A 40 6.82 28.01 4.87
C SER A 40 8.15 27.55 4.23
N LYS A 41 9.17 28.43 4.20
CA LYS A 41 10.49 28.08 3.63
C LYS A 41 11.07 26.87 4.31
N LYS A 42 11.27 26.99 5.63
CA LYS A 42 11.86 25.95 6.48
C LYS A 42 11.07 24.65 6.42
N SER A 43 9.74 24.73 6.37
CA SER A 43 8.88 23.55 6.25
C SER A 43 9.03 22.88 4.88
N THR A 44 9.27 23.64 3.82
CA THR A 44 9.44 23.10 2.46
C THR A 44 10.80 22.45 2.30
N ASP A 45 11.86 23.08 2.80
CA ASP A 45 13.22 22.52 2.78
C ASP A 45 13.22 21.15 3.50
N HIS A 46 12.70 21.11 4.73
CA HIS A 46 12.58 19.87 5.50
C HIS A 46 11.73 18.82 4.77
N TYR A 47 10.63 19.23 4.14
CA TYR A 47 9.77 18.33 3.39
C TYR A 47 10.46 17.72 2.16
N ILE A 48 11.28 18.51 1.46
CA ILE A 48 12.11 18.04 0.35
C ILE A 48 13.18 17.08 0.86
N ASP A 49 13.83 17.36 1.98
CA ASP A 49 14.81 16.45 2.58
C ASP A 49 14.18 15.08 2.91
N GLU A 50 13.00 15.08 3.53
CA GLU A 50 12.25 13.85 3.81
C GLU A 50 11.81 13.12 2.54
N LEU A 51 11.52 13.85 1.47
CA LEU A 51 11.19 13.27 0.16
C LEU A 51 12.42 12.64 -0.50
N ILE A 52 13.57 13.32 -0.47
CA ILE A 52 14.85 12.78 -0.96
C ILE A 52 15.15 11.47 -0.22
N GLU A 53 15.05 11.46 1.11
CA GLU A 53 15.27 10.28 1.93
C GLU A 53 14.32 9.13 1.54
N ALA A 54 13.04 9.42 1.36
CA ALA A 54 12.06 8.41 0.96
C ALA A 54 12.37 7.77 -0.39
N PHE A 55 13.03 8.48 -1.31
CA PHE A 55 13.38 7.99 -2.64
C PHE A 55 14.78 7.36 -2.75
N LYS A 56 15.63 7.46 -1.71
CA LYS A 56 17.00 6.90 -1.75
C LYS A 56 17.07 5.42 -2.10
N HIS A 57 16.08 4.62 -1.67
CA HIS A 57 16.06 3.18 -1.91
C HIS A 57 15.92 2.79 -3.39
N PHE A 58 15.52 3.72 -4.27
CA PHE A 58 15.48 3.49 -5.71
C PHE A 58 16.87 3.61 -6.38
N GLY A 59 17.88 4.14 -5.68
CA GLY A 59 19.23 4.29 -6.19
C GLY A 59 19.28 5.06 -7.51
N ASP A 60 20.09 4.56 -8.45
CA ASP A 60 20.32 5.22 -9.75
C ASP A 60 19.09 5.25 -10.67
N ARG A 61 18.03 4.50 -10.33
CA ARG A 61 16.80 4.49 -11.13
C ARG A 61 15.96 5.74 -10.91
N CYS A 62 16.11 6.43 -9.77
CA CYS A 62 15.37 7.63 -9.45
C CYS A 62 16.11 8.48 -8.42
N GLN A 63 16.39 9.73 -8.77
CA GLN A 63 17.10 10.68 -7.91
C GLN A 63 16.35 12.00 -7.79
N ILE A 64 16.26 12.48 -6.56
CA ILE A 64 15.75 13.81 -6.24
C ILE A 64 16.91 14.62 -5.71
N THR A 65 17.10 15.83 -6.24
CA THR A 65 18.14 16.76 -5.80
C THR A 65 17.53 18.12 -5.53
N TYR A 66 18.13 18.84 -4.58
CA TYR A 66 17.71 20.18 -4.19
C TYR A 66 18.95 21.00 -3.85
N ASP A 67 19.11 22.15 -4.51
CA ASP A 67 20.25 23.05 -4.34
C ASP A 67 19.91 24.34 -3.55
N GLY A 68 18.68 24.44 -3.03
CA GLY A 68 18.16 25.63 -2.35
C GLY A 68 17.32 26.56 -3.24
N ALA A 69 17.39 26.40 -4.57
CA ALA A 69 16.65 27.20 -5.54
C ALA A 69 15.76 26.33 -6.45
N GLU A 70 16.22 25.16 -6.86
CA GLU A 70 15.52 24.25 -7.77
C GLU A 70 15.46 22.84 -7.18
N VAL A 71 14.29 22.21 -7.29
CA VAL A 71 14.11 20.78 -7.05
C VAL A 71 14.14 20.08 -8.40
N THR A 72 15.06 19.13 -8.55
CA THR A 72 15.20 18.32 -9.77
C THR A 72 14.88 16.86 -9.47
N PHE A 73 14.06 16.27 -10.33
CA PHE A 73 13.70 14.86 -10.38
C PHE A 73 14.28 14.24 -11.65
N ALA A 74 15.24 13.34 -11.47
CA ALA A 74 15.82 12.53 -12.53
C ALA A 74 15.37 11.07 -12.36
N LYS A 75 15.04 10.41 -13.47
CA LYS A 75 14.61 9.00 -13.47
C LYS A 75 15.22 8.25 -14.64
N ALA A 76 15.43 6.95 -14.48
CA ALA A 76 15.75 6.07 -15.58
C ALA A 76 14.55 5.92 -16.54
N HIS A 77 14.83 5.49 -17.78
CA HIS A 77 13.80 5.30 -18.80
C HIS A 77 12.75 4.26 -18.38
N ASP A 78 13.17 3.21 -17.69
CA ASP A 78 12.34 2.10 -17.20
C ASP A 78 11.64 2.41 -15.85
N PHE A 79 12.00 3.50 -15.18
CA PHE A 79 11.39 3.86 -13.90
C PHE A 79 9.92 4.26 -14.10
N SER A 80 9.03 3.51 -13.43
CA SER A 80 7.60 3.78 -13.39
C SER A 80 7.23 4.53 -12.12
N LEU A 81 6.45 5.61 -12.26
CA LEU A 81 5.88 6.29 -11.10
C LEU A 81 5.00 5.36 -10.26
N GLU A 82 4.33 4.39 -10.90
CA GLU A 82 3.51 3.39 -10.20
C GLU A 82 4.36 2.53 -9.24
N GLU A 83 5.61 2.24 -9.58
CA GLU A 83 6.56 1.54 -8.70
C GLU A 83 6.83 2.38 -7.44
N ALA A 84 7.02 3.69 -7.60
CA ALA A 84 7.18 4.60 -6.50
C ALA A 84 5.93 4.64 -5.61
N GLU A 85 4.76 4.86 -6.21
CA GLU A 85 3.49 4.92 -5.48
C GLU A 85 3.24 3.63 -4.69
N ARG A 86 3.50 2.46 -5.29
CA ARG A 86 3.41 1.17 -4.60
C ARG A 86 4.33 1.09 -3.39
N SER A 87 5.58 1.53 -3.50
CA SER A 87 6.50 1.57 -2.37
C SER A 87 5.93 2.41 -1.20
N PHE A 88 5.37 3.59 -1.49
CA PHE A 88 4.69 4.40 -0.48
C PHE A 88 3.50 3.67 0.14
N TYR A 89 2.64 3.04 -0.65
CA TYR A 89 1.50 2.29 -0.13
C TYR A 89 1.94 1.13 0.79
N LEU A 90 2.95 0.37 0.38
CA LEU A 90 3.50 -0.77 1.14
C LEU A 90 4.16 -0.34 2.45
N SER A 91 4.79 0.85 2.47
CA SER A 91 5.34 1.43 3.70
C SER A 91 4.29 2.10 4.59
N SER A 92 3.09 2.34 4.09
CA SER A 92 2.09 3.12 4.82
C SER A 92 1.61 2.36 6.04
N SER A 93 1.57 3.05 7.18
CA SER A 93 1.03 2.50 8.44
C SER A 93 -0.39 1.93 8.30
N LYS A 94 -1.23 2.46 7.41
CA LYS A 94 -2.59 1.93 7.18
C LYS A 94 -2.54 0.57 6.48
N TYR A 95 -1.67 0.40 5.49
CA TYR A 95 -1.42 -0.91 4.87
C TYR A 95 -0.88 -1.90 5.90
N GLN A 96 0.10 -1.50 6.72
CA GLN A 96 0.68 -2.36 7.76
C GLN A 96 -0.37 -2.82 8.78
N ILE A 97 -1.31 -1.94 9.19
CA ILE A 97 -2.45 -2.33 10.05
C ILE A 97 -3.34 -3.37 9.35
N LEU A 98 -3.66 -3.19 8.07
CA LEU A 98 -4.47 -4.14 7.31
C LEU A 98 -3.79 -5.51 7.18
N MET A 99 -2.47 -5.52 6.96
CA MET A 99 -1.70 -6.76 6.91
C MET A 99 -1.62 -7.45 8.27
N TYR A 100 -1.40 -6.68 9.34
CA TYR A 100 -1.45 -7.22 10.71
C TYR A 100 -2.79 -7.89 10.99
N LEU A 101 -3.92 -7.25 10.62
CA LEU A 101 -5.25 -7.84 10.74
C LEU A 101 -5.41 -9.14 9.94
N LEU A 102 -4.82 -9.23 8.74
CA LEU A 102 -4.91 -10.42 7.90
C LEU A 102 -4.13 -11.60 8.50
N GLU A 103 -2.99 -11.34 9.14
CA GLU A 103 -2.15 -12.38 9.75
C GLU A 103 -2.62 -12.78 11.14
N GLU A 104 -2.85 -11.78 12.01
CA GLU A 104 -3.04 -11.97 13.45
C GLU A 104 -4.52 -11.98 13.85
N GLN A 105 -5.43 -11.64 12.94
CA GLN A 105 -6.90 -11.60 13.10
C GLN A 105 -7.46 -10.56 14.08
N GLU A 106 -6.67 -10.21 15.10
CA GLU A 106 -7.03 -9.26 16.13
C GLU A 106 -5.85 -8.35 16.46
N ILE A 107 -6.08 -7.05 16.42
CA ILE A 107 -5.10 -6.05 16.78
C ILE A 107 -4.77 -6.18 18.27
N ASN A 108 -3.50 -6.43 18.58
CA ASN A 108 -2.91 -6.13 19.88
C ASN A 108 -2.39 -4.69 19.85
N PRO A 109 -3.05 -3.72 20.52
CA PRO A 109 -2.69 -2.30 20.39
C PRO A 109 -1.27 -2.00 20.86
N VAL A 110 -0.82 -2.66 21.93
CA VAL A 110 0.53 -2.45 22.50
C VAL A 110 1.60 -2.94 21.53
N ARG A 111 1.46 -4.17 21.02
CA ARG A 111 2.41 -4.73 20.05
C ARG A 111 2.43 -3.91 18.76
N LEU A 112 1.26 -3.61 18.20
CA LEU A 112 1.16 -2.91 16.93
C LEU A 112 1.68 -1.46 17.00
N THR A 113 1.45 -0.76 18.12
CA THR A 113 1.99 0.60 18.30
C THR A 113 3.51 0.62 18.40
N GLN A 114 4.10 -0.38 19.06
CA GLN A 114 5.56 -0.56 19.13
C GLN A 114 6.16 -0.88 17.75
N GLU A 115 5.60 -1.85 17.02
CA GLU A 115 6.05 -2.23 15.67
C GLU A 115 5.99 -1.04 14.70
N LEU A 116 4.89 -0.28 14.73
CA LEU A 116 4.69 0.89 13.87
C LEU A 116 5.38 2.16 14.37
N LYS A 117 5.94 2.16 15.58
CA LYS A 117 6.51 3.34 16.26
C LYS A 117 5.53 4.53 16.32
N ILE A 118 4.27 4.26 16.66
CA ILE A 118 3.22 5.28 16.80
C ILE A 118 2.55 5.21 18.16
N SER A 119 1.86 6.27 18.60
CA SER A 119 1.03 6.22 19.80
C SER A 119 -0.33 5.54 19.56
N GLU A 120 -0.97 5.04 20.62
CA GLU A 120 -2.32 4.46 20.54
C GLU A 120 -3.36 5.44 19.97
N SER A 121 -3.24 6.74 20.29
CA SER A 121 -4.11 7.76 19.72
C SER A 121 -3.93 7.89 18.20
N SER A 122 -2.70 7.71 17.70
CA SER A 122 -2.40 7.68 16.28
C SER A 122 -2.98 6.43 15.61
N LEU A 123 -2.82 5.26 16.24
CA LEU A 123 -3.42 4.00 15.79
C LEU A 123 -4.95 4.13 15.68
N SER A 124 -5.60 4.67 16.71
CA SER A 124 -7.05 4.89 16.75
C SER A 124 -7.54 5.78 15.62
N ARG A 125 -6.84 6.89 15.33
CA ARG A 125 -7.15 7.76 14.18
C ARG A 125 -7.01 7.04 12.85
N LYS A 126 -5.96 6.23 12.68
CA LYS A 126 -5.72 5.44 11.46
C LYS A 126 -6.80 4.38 11.26
N ILE A 127 -7.22 3.69 12.32
CA ILE A 127 -8.35 2.74 12.27
C ILE A 127 -9.64 3.46 11.86
N LYS A 128 -9.92 4.66 12.41
CA LYS A 128 -11.08 5.47 12.01
C LYS A 128 -11.03 5.85 10.53
N ASP A 129 -9.87 6.19 10.00
CA ASP A 129 -9.69 6.49 8.58
C ASP A 129 -9.82 5.23 7.70
N LEU A 130 -9.27 4.09 8.13
CA LEU A 130 -9.45 2.80 7.47
C LEU A 130 -10.92 2.41 7.40
N ASN A 131 -11.69 2.64 8.46
CA ASN A 131 -13.12 2.35 8.48
C ASN A 131 -13.91 3.14 7.43
N LYS A 132 -13.47 4.32 7.01
CA LYS A 132 -14.10 5.04 5.89
C LYS A 132 -13.90 4.31 4.56
N ILE A 133 -12.71 3.76 4.35
CA ILE A 133 -12.34 3.01 3.13
C ILE A 133 -13.07 1.66 3.12
N LEU A 134 -13.01 0.94 4.24
CA LEU A 134 -13.63 -0.37 4.42
C LEU A 134 -15.16 -0.32 4.28
N ASN A 135 -15.79 0.79 4.66
CA ASN A 135 -17.23 0.96 4.54
C ASN A 135 -17.73 0.91 3.08
N GLU A 136 -16.89 1.27 2.09
CA GLU A 136 -17.22 1.09 0.66
C GLU A 136 -17.45 -0.39 0.30
N PHE A 137 -16.88 -1.32 1.08
CA PHE A 137 -17.01 -2.76 0.93
C PHE A 137 -18.01 -3.36 1.94
N GLY A 138 -18.67 -2.53 2.76
CA GLY A 138 -19.50 -3.00 3.88
C GLY A 138 -18.68 -3.67 4.99
N LEU A 139 -17.41 -3.29 5.14
CA LEU A 139 -16.49 -3.80 6.16
C LEU A 139 -16.18 -2.71 7.20
N ARG A 140 -15.74 -3.13 8.39
CA ARG A 140 -15.17 -2.22 9.40
C ARG A 140 -14.21 -2.95 10.32
N ILE A 141 -13.29 -2.23 10.91
CA ILE A 141 -12.51 -2.65 12.06
C ILE A 141 -13.28 -2.25 13.32
N TRP A 142 -13.63 -3.23 14.15
CA TRP A 142 -14.32 -3.02 15.42
C TRP A 142 -13.69 -3.91 16.49
N GLN A 143 -13.38 -3.32 17.65
CA GLN A 143 -12.71 -4.03 18.75
C GLN A 143 -11.46 -4.81 18.28
N GLY A 144 -10.66 -4.19 17.41
CA GLY A 144 -9.44 -4.78 16.90
C GLY A 144 -9.61 -5.87 15.84
N LYS A 145 -10.83 -6.22 15.41
CA LYS A 145 -11.11 -7.26 14.41
C LYS A 145 -11.72 -6.69 13.15
N MET A 146 -11.51 -7.35 12.00
CA MET A 146 -12.23 -7.04 10.78
C MET A 146 -13.62 -7.69 10.81
N ILE A 147 -14.66 -6.87 10.69
CA ILE A 147 -16.08 -7.25 10.74
C ILE A 147 -16.71 -7.02 9.37
N GLY A 148 -17.42 -8.04 8.89
CA GLY A 148 -18.20 -8.00 7.65
C GLY A 148 -18.43 -9.42 7.11
N GLU A 149 -19.06 -9.52 5.95
CA GLU A 149 -19.22 -10.80 5.26
C GLU A 149 -17.86 -11.31 4.79
N GLU A 150 -17.58 -12.59 5.06
CA GLU A 150 -16.30 -13.22 4.74
C GLU A 150 -15.93 -13.13 3.25
N SER A 151 -16.91 -13.26 2.35
CA SER A 151 -16.70 -13.09 0.91
C SER A 151 -16.20 -11.67 0.55
N ARG A 152 -16.67 -10.65 1.27
CA ARG A 152 -16.28 -9.24 1.08
C ARG A 152 -14.91 -8.96 1.68
N ILE A 153 -14.58 -9.57 2.83
CA ILE A 153 -13.23 -9.51 3.41
C ILE A 153 -12.22 -10.10 2.41
N ARG A 154 -12.50 -11.29 1.87
CA ARG A 154 -11.64 -11.91 0.85
C ARG A 154 -11.49 -11.06 -0.39
N TYR A 155 -12.60 -10.52 -0.89
CA TYR A 155 -12.57 -9.65 -2.07
C TYR A 155 -11.76 -8.37 -1.82
N PHE A 156 -11.92 -7.75 -0.65
CA PHE A 156 -11.14 -6.57 -0.26
C PHE A 156 -9.64 -6.87 -0.26
N TYR A 157 -9.20 -7.91 0.45
CA TYR A 157 -7.77 -8.28 0.51
C TYR A 157 -7.23 -8.75 -0.83
N PHE A 158 -8.03 -9.45 -1.63
CA PHE A 158 -7.65 -9.80 -3.00
C PHE A 158 -7.38 -8.55 -3.84
N GLN A 159 -8.31 -7.58 -3.85
CA GLN A 159 -8.14 -6.32 -4.59
C GLN A 159 -6.91 -5.53 -4.09
N LEU A 160 -6.72 -5.47 -2.78
CA LEU A 160 -5.60 -4.77 -2.15
C LEU A 160 -4.25 -5.36 -2.58
N LEU A 161 -4.07 -6.66 -2.38
CA LEU A 161 -2.82 -7.34 -2.66
C LEU A 161 -2.55 -7.44 -4.16
N TRP A 162 -3.59 -7.66 -4.97
CA TRP A 162 -3.47 -7.69 -6.43
C TRP A 162 -2.95 -6.37 -6.99
N TYR A 163 -3.53 -5.25 -6.57
CA TYR A 163 -3.10 -3.93 -7.03
C TYR A 163 -1.67 -3.59 -6.62
N LEU A 164 -1.29 -3.98 -5.39
CA LEU A 164 0.04 -3.70 -4.84
C LEU A 164 1.12 -4.69 -5.28
N GLY A 165 0.79 -5.66 -6.14
CA GLY A 165 1.78 -6.62 -6.63
C GLY A 165 2.15 -7.70 -5.62
N GLN A 166 1.36 -7.90 -4.56
CA GLN A 166 1.74 -8.68 -3.38
C GLN A 166 1.12 -10.07 -3.36
N GLY A 167 1.89 -11.04 -2.86
CA GLY A 167 1.34 -12.34 -2.43
C GLY A 167 1.15 -13.35 -3.55
N TYR A 168 1.72 -13.11 -4.73
CA TYR A 168 1.70 -14.05 -5.87
C TYR A 168 3.02 -14.08 -6.67
N GLU A 169 4.11 -13.51 -6.16
CA GLU A 169 5.40 -13.54 -6.88
C GLU A 169 5.97 -14.96 -7.01
N GLN A 170 5.71 -15.81 -6.02
CA GLN A 170 6.23 -17.18 -5.96
C GLN A 170 5.13 -18.15 -5.51
N SER A 171 5.07 -19.32 -6.14
CA SER A 171 4.15 -20.41 -5.80
C SER A 171 4.91 -21.58 -5.17
N SER A 172 4.36 -22.15 -4.10
CA SER A 172 4.85 -23.42 -3.54
C SER A 172 4.45 -24.61 -4.42
N PRO A 173 5.16 -25.76 -4.34
CA PRO A 173 4.79 -26.96 -5.11
C PRO A 173 3.35 -27.42 -4.88
N ARG A 174 2.83 -27.26 -3.65
CA ARG A 174 1.44 -27.59 -3.30
C ARG A 174 0.44 -26.69 -4.04
N GLU A 175 0.73 -25.38 -4.13
CA GLU A 175 -0.15 -24.43 -4.83
C GLU A 175 -0.14 -24.67 -6.34
N VAL A 176 1.02 -25.00 -6.91
CA VAL A 176 1.13 -25.42 -8.32
C VAL A 176 0.26 -26.64 -8.58
N HIS A 177 0.35 -27.67 -7.74
CA HIS A 177 -0.46 -28.88 -7.88
C HIS A 177 -1.97 -28.64 -7.80
N VAL A 178 -2.40 -27.72 -6.92
CA VAL A 178 -3.81 -27.31 -6.84
C VAL A 178 -4.26 -26.65 -8.14
N ILE A 179 -3.45 -25.74 -8.69
CA ILE A 179 -3.75 -25.05 -9.96
C ILE A 179 -3.83 -26.05 -11.12
N GLU A 180 -2.88 -26.99 -11.21
CA GLU A 180 -2.89 -28.05 -12.24
C GLU A 180 -4.10 -28.99 -12.12
N SER A 181 -4.53 -29.28 -10.89
CA SER A 181 -5.72 -30.09 -10.65
C SER A 181 -7.00 -29.37 -11.06
N LEU A 182 -7.07 -28.05 -10.83
CA LEU A 182 -8.17 -27.21 -11.32
C LEU A 182 -8.20 -27.15 -12.85
N GLN A 183 -7.03 -26.99 -13.51
CA GLN A 183 -6.94 -27.01 -14.97
C GLN A 183 -7.46 -28.33 -15.55
N ARG A 184 -7.02 -29.46 -15.00
CA ARG A 184 -7.50 -30.79 -15.43
C ARG A 184 -8.99 -30.97 -15.18
N GLY A 185 -9.49 -30.59 -14.00
CA GLY A 185 -10.90 -30.73 -13.65
C GLY A 185 -11.85 -29.87 -14.49
N LEU A 186 -11.39 -28.70 -14.93
CA LEU A 186 -12.16 -27.79 -15.79
C LEU A 186 -11.92 -28.01 -17.29
N ASN A 187 -10.96 -28.87 -17.66
CA ASN A 187 -10.50 -29.04 -19.03
C ASN A 187 -10.09 -27.71 -19.70
N LEU A 188 -9.31 -26.89 -18.97
CA LEU A 188 -8.87 -25.56 -19.39
C LEU A 188 -7.38 -25.35 -19.11
N ASP A 189 -6.72 -24.59 -19.97
CA ASP A 189 -5.37 -24.08 -19.73
C ASP A 189 -5.38 -22.65 -19.23
N PHE A 190 -4.78 -22.43 -18.05
CA PHE A 190 -4.72 -21.10 -17.45
C PHE A 190 -3.49 -20.33 -17.90
N MET A 191 -3.72 -19.11 -18.38
CA MET A 191 -2.65 -18.12 -18.58
C MET A 191 -1.95 -17.78 -17.26
N SER A 192 -0.70 -17.31 -17.34
CA SER A 192 0.11 -16.92 -16.18
C SER A 192 -0.63 -15.96 -15.24
N GLU A 193 -1.35 -14.98 -15.78
CA GLU A 193 -2.11 -14.02 -14.99
C GLU A 193 -3.26 -14.67 -14.22
N ALA A 194 -3.99 -15.60 -14.85
CA ALA A 194 -5.05 -16.35 -14.20
C ALA A 194 -4.51 -17.22 -13.06
N LYS A 195 -3.34 -17.86 -13.25
CA LYS A 195 -2.64 -18.62 -12.21
C LYS A 195 -2.29 -17.75 -11.00
N LYS A 196 -1.77 -16.54 -11.23
CA LYS A 196 -1.46 -15.58 -10.15
C LYS A 196 -2.72 -15.16 -9.39
N ARG A 197 -3.83 -14.88 -10.08
CA ARG A 197 -5.11 -14.55 -9.44
C ARG A 197 -5.64 -15.70 -8.59
N ILE A 198 -5.61 -16.93 -9.11
CA ILE A 198 -6.02 -18.12 -8.36
C ILE A 198 -5.14 -18.31 -7.12
N LEU A 199 -3.82 -18.20 -7.28
CA LEU A 199 -2.87 -18.28 -6.18
C LEU A 199 -3.17 -17.28 -5.07
N LEU A 200 -3.37 -16.00 -5.43
CA LEU A 200 -3.71 -14.96 -4.48
C LEU A 200 -5.03 -15.25 -3.77
N TRP A 201 -6.06 -15.68 -4.52
CA TRP A 201 -7.36 -16.02 -3.95
C TRP A 201 -7.28 -17.18 -2.94
N LEU A 202 -6.50 -18.21 -3.25
CA LEU A 202 -6.24 -19.34 -2.34
C LEU A 202 -5.56 -18.88 -1.05
N ARG A 203 -4.55 -17.99 -1.17
CA ARG A 203 -3.81 -17.47 -0.02
C ARG A 203 -4.66 -16.60 0.89
N VAL A 204 -5.42 -15.67 0.31
CA VAL A 204 -6.35 -14.82 1.06
C VAL A 204 -7.38 -15.70 1.78
N THR A 205 -7.99 -16.65 1.05
CA THR A 205 -8.96 -17.59 1.64
C THR A 205 -8.37 -18.38 2.81
N LYS A 206 -7.13 -18.87 2.68
CA LYS A 206 -6.45 -19.60 3.76
C LYS A 206 -6.26 -18.72 5.00
N LYS A 207 -5.86 -17.46 4.82
CA LYS A 207 -5.63 -16.54 5.94
C LYS A 207 -6.93 -16.14 6.63
N THR A 208 -7.98 -15.81 5.87
CA THR A 208 -9.26 -15.36 6.44
C THR A 208 -10.13 -16.50 6.99
N ASN A 209 -9.93 -17.76 6.54
CA ASN A 209 -10.64 -18.92 7.12
C ASN A 209 -10.33 -19.17 8.61
N HIS A 210 -9.20 -18.66 9.13
CA HIS A 210 -8.87 -18.79 10.55
C HIS A 210 -9.65 -17.80 11.44
N SER A 211 -10.30 -16.78 10.85
CA SER A 211 -11.05 -15.74 11.55
C SER A 211 -12.46 -16.18 11.98
N THR A 212 -13.02 -17.23 11.35
CA THR A 212 -14.45 -17.57 11.43
C THR A 212 -14.82 -18.64 12.47
N CYS A 213 -13.86 -19.22 13.19
CA CYS A 213 -14.17 -20.26 14.19
C CYS A 213 -14.60 -19.73 15.58
N SER A 214 -14.80 -18.42 15.76
CA SER A 214 -15.14 -17.85 17.08
C SER A 214 -16.49 -17.13 17.14
N SER A 215 -17.42 -17.43 16.23
CA SER A 215 -18.77 -16.84 16.29
C SER A 215 -19.84 -17.77 15.74
N ILE A 216 -20.01 -18.93 16.39
CA ILE A 216 -21.29 -19.65 16.51
C ILE A 216 -21.38 -20.15 17.94
#